data_AF-A0A353G897-F1
#
_entry.id   AF-A0A353G897-F1
#
_cell.length_a   1.000
_cell.length_b   1.000
_cell.length_c   1.000
_cell.angle_alpha   90.00
_cell.angle_beta   90.00
_cell.angle_gamma   90.00
#
_symmetry.space_group_name_H-M   'P 1'
#
loop_
_entity.id
_entity.type
_entity.pdbx_description
1 polymer ?
#
loop_
_entity_poly.entity_id
_entity_poly.type
_entity_poly.pdbx_seq_one_letter_code
_entity_poly.pdbx_strand_id
1 'polypeptide(L)'
;MGSDGKSHHHTFDYWIELTDGWRVAVAVKQEKKRKEMNEVLDRILAKGSPLFDDAILMTEKYANWDAYANAADIVWSREHHDAVEVNKLMGELKGRSTVQFYQLLTQQEFKTRNIAIWRLIEMGHLKAKRPGRITQTSWFNVNL
;
A
#
# COMPACT_ATOMS: atom_id res chain seq x y z
N MET A 1 -33.32 2.34 -1.97
CA MET A 1 -33.61 3.58 -2.72
C MET A 1 -33.05 4.74 -1.90
N GLY A 2 -32.47 5.74 -2.55
CA GLY A 2 -32.05 6.97 -1.88
C GLY A 2 -33.25 7.80 -1.41
N SER A 3 -32.99 8.86 -0.65
CA SER A 3 -34.00 9.84 -0.24
C SER A 3 -34.64 10.58 -1.42
N ASP A 4 -34.04 10.46 -2.61
CA ASP A 4 -34.53 10.95 -3.90
C ASP A 4 -35.38 9.91 -4.67
N GLY A 5 -35.64 8.74 -4.06
CA GLY A 5 -36.36 7.64 -4.70
C GLY A 5 -35.57 6.88 -5.76
N LYS A 6 -34.29 7.21 -5.98
CA LYS A 6 -33.48 6.59 -7.05
C LYS A 6 -32.66 5.40 -6.54
N SER A 7 -32.33 4.52 -7.47
CA SER A 7 -31.33 3.48 -7.24
C SER A 7 -29.94 4.09 -7.42
N HIS A 8 -29.08 3.93 -6.43
CA HIS A 8 -27.70 4.39 -6.47
C HIS A 8 -26.79 3.15 -6.47
N HIS A 9 -25.76 3.19 -7.31
CA HIS A 9 -24.71 2.16 -7.31
C HIS A 9 -23.58 2.63 -6.40
N HIS A 10 -23.16 1.76 -5.48
CA HIS A 10 -22.04 2.01 -4.59
C HIS A 10 -20.90 1.04 -4.91
N THR A 11 -19.70 1.57 -5.03
CA THR A 11 -18.47 0.81 -5.25
C THR A 11 -17.57 1.02 -4.05
N PHE A 12 -17.01 -0.07 -3.52
CA PHE A 12 -16.02 -0.05 -2.45
C PHE A 12 -14.63 -0.21 -3.04
N ASP A 13 -13.64 0.42 -2.42
CA ASP A 13 -12.26 0.43 -2.89
C ASP A 13 -11.58 -0.93 -2.60
N TYR A 14 -11.95 -1.59 -1.50
CA TYR A 14 -11.51 -2.96 -1.20
C TYR A 14 -12.67 -3.83 -0.70
N TRP A 15 -12.51 -5.13 -0.91
CA TRP A 15 -13.29 -6.19 -0.30
C TRP A 15 -12.31 -7.17 0.35
N ILE A 16 -12.46 -7.40 1.65
CA ILE A 16 -11.53 -8.19 2.45
C ILE A 16 -12.29 -9.33 3.09
N GLU A 17 -11.81 -10.55 2.90
CA GLU A 17 -12.25 -11.71 3.67
C GLU A 17 -11.18 -12.04 4.71
N LEU A 18 -11.57 -12.05 5.98
CA LEU A 18 -10.72 -12.45 7.08
C LEU A 18 -10.61 -13.97 7.17
N THR A 19 -9.62 -14.49 7.90
CA THR A 19 -9.36 -15.94 8.00
C THR A 19 -10.49 -16.74 8.64
N ASP A 20 -11.38 -16.08 9.38
CA ASP A 20 -12.59 -16.65 9.97
C ASP A 20 -13.81 -16.59 9.03
N GLY A 21 -13.63 -16.10 7.81
CA GLY A 21 -14.68 -15.93 6.80
C GLY A 21 -15.47 -14.62 6.93
N TRP A 22 -15.13 -13.74 7.86
CA TRP A 22 -15.79 -12.44 8.00
C TRP A 22 -15.41 -11.50 6.84
N ARG A 23 -16.41 -10.91 6.18
CA ARG A 23 -16.21 -10.10 4.97
C ARG A 23 -16.46 -8.62 5.24
N VAL A 24 -15.47 -7.79 4.93
CA VAL A 24 -15.51 -6.35 5.14
C VAL A 24 -15.33 -5.60 3.83
N ALA A 25 -16.27 -4.73 3.51
CA ALA A 25 -16.12 -3.76 2.43
C ALA A 25 -15.45 -2.48 2.95
N VAL A 26 -14.42 -1.98 2.28
CA VAL A 26 -13.66 -0.81 2.72
C VAL A 26 -13.79 0.31 1.70
N ALA A 27 -14.31 1.45 2.14
CA ALA A 27 -14.23 2.70 1.40
C ALA A 27 -12.99 3.48 1.85
N VAL A 28 -12.21 3.98 0.90
CA VAL A 28 -11.10 4.90 1.16
C VAL A 28 -11.48 6.29 0.65
N LYS A 29 -11.57 7.25 1.57
CA LYS A 29 -11.88 8.65 1.25
C LYS A 29 -11.08 9.59 2.14
N GLN A 30 -10.98 10.84 1.70
CA GLN A 30 -10.37 11.90 2.51
C GLN A 30 -11.15 12.11 3.81
N GLU A 31 -10.46 12.43 4.91
CA GLU A 31 -11.05 12.64 6.23
C GLU A 31 -12.18 13.66 6.22
N LYS A 32 -12.06 14.71 5.39
CA LYS A 32 -13.08 15.74 5.22
C LYS A 32 -14.44 15.19 4.76
N LYS A 33 -14.46 13.98 4.18
CA LYS A 33 -15.67 13.27 3.73
C LYS A 33 -16.24 12.31 4.77
N ARG A 34 -15.61 12.16 5.95
CA ARG A 34 -16.01 11.19 6.97
C ARG A 34 -17.49 11.24 7.31
N LYS A 35 -18.02 12.44 7.59
CA LYS A 35 -19.43 12.60 7.98
C LYS A 35 -20.38 12.09 6.88
N GLU A 36 -20.20 12.59 5.66
CA GLU A 36 -20.99 12.20 4.48
C GLU A 36 -20.91 10.69 4.23
N MET A 37 -19.71 10.11 4.33
CA MET A 37 -19.50 8.70 4.09
C MET A 37 -20.08 7.80 5.17
N ASN A 38 -19.98 8.18 6.45
CA ASN A 38 -20.60 7.42 7.53
C ASN A 38 -22.13 7.35 7.35
N GLU A 39 -22.78 8.47 6.98
CA GLU A 39 -24.22 8.47 6.69
C GLU A 39 -24.61 7.55 5.51
N VAL A 40 -23.72 7.39 4.52
CA VAL A 40 -23.91 6.43 3.41
C VAL A 40 -23.71 5.00 3.90
N LEU A 41 -22.64 4.72 4.63
CA LEU A 41 -22.33 3.38 5.15
C LEU A 41 -23.40 2.90 6.13
N ASP A 42 -23.88 3.75 7.03
CA ASP A 42 -24.95 3.42 7.98
C ASP A 42 -26.23 2.98 7.26
N ARG A 43 -26.58 3.64 6.15
CA ARG A 43 -27.74 3.26 5.32
C ARG A 43 -27.51 1.95 4.57
N ILE A 44 -26.29 1.71 4.09
CA ILE A 44 -25.93 0.46 3.43
C ILE A 44 -26.00 -0.70 4.42
N LEU A 45 -25.43 -0.52 5.62
CA LEU A 45 -25.44 -1.51 6.70
C LEU A 45 -26.85 -1.79 7.22
N ALA A 46 -27.67 -0.76 7.42
CA ALA A 46 -29.05 -0.92 7.85
C ALA A 46 -29.91 -1.71 6.86
N LYS A 47 -29.60 -1.63 5.55
CA LYS A 47 -30.26 -2.43 4.51
C LYS A 47 -29.73 -3.87 4.48
N GLY A 48 -28.50 -4.09 4.92
CA GLY A 48 -27.76 -5.33 4.76
C GLY A 48 -27.27 -5.56 3.33
N SER A 49 -26.29 -6.44 3.20
CA SER A 49 -25.71 -6.86 1.93
C SER A 49 -25.40 -8.35 1.96
N PRO A 50 -25.71 -9.13 0.92
CA PRO A 50 -25.25 -10.52 0.84
C PRO A 50 -23.73 -10.61 0.52
N LEU A 51 -23.12 -9.50 0.09
CA LEU A 51 -21.73 -9.48 -0.39
C LEU A 51 -20.70 -9.30 0.72
N PHE A 52 -21.09 -8.72 1.85
CA PHE A 52 -20.20 -8.45 2.98
C PHE A 52 -20.99 -8.40 4.28
N ASP A 53 -20.31 -8.64 5.38
CA ASP A 53 -20.88 -8.67 6.72
C ASP A 53 -20.74 -7.31 7.42
N ASP A 54 -19.74 -6.52 7.04
CA ASP A 54 -19.52 -5.15 7.52
C ASP A 54 -18.96 -4.21 6.42
N ALA A 55 -19.06 -2.89 6.64
CA ALA A 55 -18.56 -1.86 5.76
C ALA A 55 -17.94 -0.70 6.54
N ILE A 56 -16.66 -0.42 6.29
CA ILE A 56 -15.90 0.60 7.04
C ILE A 56 -15.35 1.70 6.15
N LEU A 57 -15.11 2.86 6.76
CA LEU A 57 -14.38 3.96 6.16
C LEU A 57 -12.94 4.01 6.68
N MET A 58 -11.98 3.89 5.76
CA MET A 58 -10.59 4.26 5.97
C MET A 58 -10.29 5.63 5.38
N THR A 59 -9.52 6.41 6.11
CA THR A 59 -9.07 7.76 5.73
C THR A 59 -7.56 7.89 5.89
N GLU A 60 -6.99 8.98 5.40
CA GLU A 60 -5.57 9.30 5.56
C GLU A 60 -5.13 9.39 7.03
N LYS A 61 -6.05 9.58 7.99
CA LYS A 61 -5.72 9.57 9.42
C LYS A 61 -5.33 8.20 9.97
N TYR A 62 -5.68 7.12 9.29
CA TYR A 62 -5.24 5.77 9.67
C TYR A 62 -3.83 5.46 9.14
N ALA A 63 -3.31 6.27 8.21
CA ALA A 63 -1.92 6.16 7.79
C ALA A 63 -1.00 6.83 8.82
N ASN A 64 0.05 6.13 9.24
CA ASN A 64 1.11 6.74 10.03
C ASN A 64 2.11 7.48 9.14
N TRP A 65 2.86 8.41 9.73
CA TRP A 65 3.87 9.21 9.02
C TRP A 65 4.92 8.35 8.31
N ASP A 66 5.29 7.22 8.90
CA ASP A 66 6.24 6.27 8.32
C ASP A 66 5.74 5.68 7.00
N ALA A 67 4.48 5.24 6.96
CA ALA A 67 3.84 4.70 5.77
C ALA A 67 3.70 5.77 4.69
N TYR A 68 3.35 7.00 5.08
CA TYR A 68 3.32 8.14 4.16
C TYR A 68 4.70 8.40 3.54
N ALA A 69 5.75 8.48 4.37
CA ALA A 69 7.10 8.73 3.87
C ALA A 69 7.59 7.61 2.95
N ASN A 70 7.34 6.34 3.31
CA ASN A 70 7.67 5.21 2.45
C ASN A 70 6.89 5.27 1.12
N ALA A 71 5.60 5.62 1.16
CA ALA A 71 4.79 5.76 -0.05
C ALA A 71 5.28 6.90 -0.95
N ALA A 72 5.73 8.02 -0.37
CA ALA A 72 6.30 9.13 -1.11
C ALA A 72 7.58 8.71 -1.86
N ASP A 73 8.48 7.98 -1.20
CA ASP A 73 9.70 7.45 -1.83
C ASP A 73 9.38 6.45 -2.95
N ILE A 74 8.38 5.58 -2.74
CA ILE A 74 7.88 4.64 -3.77
C ILE A 74 7.34 5.40 -4.97
N VAL A 75 6.44 6.37 -4.77
CA VAL A 75 5.84 7.15 -5.86
C VAL A 75 6.92 7.88 -6.64
N TRP A 76 7.86 8.53 -5.94
CA TRP A 76 8.98 9.22 -6.58
C TRP A 76 9.85 8.26 -7.41
N SER A 77 10.07 7.03 -6.94
CA SER A 77 10.85 6.03 -7.67
C SER A 77 10.22 5.60 -9.00
N ARG A 78 8.89 5.62 -9.13
CA ARG A 78 8.19 5.27 -10.38
C ARG A 78 8.62 6.19 -11.52
N GLU A 79 8.73 7.48 -11.24
CA GLU A 79 8.99 8.51 -12.24
C GLU A 79 10.48 8.65 -12.57
N HIS A 80 11.36 8.27 -11.63
CA HIS A 80 12.79 8.60 -11.72
C HIS A 80 13.72 7.38 -11.83
N HIS A 81 13.19 6.16 -11.83
CA HIS A 81 14.03 4.96 -11.91
C HIS A 81 14.75 4.85 -13.26
N ASP A 82 15.96 4.30 -13.21
CA ASP A 82 16.68 3.80 -14.37
C ASP A 82 16.47 2.28 -14.48
N ALA A 83 15.88 1.83 -15.58
CA ALA A 83 15.61 0.41 -15.83
C ALA A 83 16.91 -0.44 -15.87
N VAL A 84 18.03 0.12 -16.33
CA VAL A 84 19.32 -0.59 -16.35
C VAL A 84 19.78 -0.88 -14.92
N GLU A 85 19.73 0.12 -14.04
CA GLU A 85 20.16 -0.03 -12.65
C GLU A 85 19.21 -0.93 -11.84
N VAL A 86 17.90 -0.86 -12.11
CA VAL A 86 16.91 -1.79 -11.52
C VAL A 86 17.23 -3.24 -11.91
N ASN A 87 17.44 -3.52 -13.20
CA ASN A 87 17.75 -4.87 -13.68
C ASN A 87 19.10 -5.37 -13.16
N LYS A 88 20.10 -4.50 -13.08
CA LYS A 88 21.41 -4.82 -12.51
C LYS A 88 21.28 -5.21 -11.04
N LEU A 89 20.59 -4.39 -10.23
CA LEU A 89 20.35 -4.69 -8.82
C LEU A 89 19.56 -6.01 -8.64
N MET A 90 18.56 -6.29 -9.48
CA MET A 90 17.88 -7.60 -9.47
C MET A 90 18.86 -8.74 -9.72
N GLY A 91 19.78 -8.60 -10.68
CA GLY A 91 20.84 -9.57 -10.96
C GLY A 91 21.73 -9.82 -9.75
N GLU A 92 22.15 -8.77 -9.05
CA GLU A 92 22.99 -8.84 -7.83
C GLU A 92 22.29 -9.52 -6.64
N LEU A 93 20.96 -9.47 -6.62
CA LEU A 93 20.12 -10.05 -5.56
C LEU A 93 19.75 -11.52 -5.82
N LYS A 94 19.98 -12.06 -7.02
CA LYS A 94 19.69 -13.47 -7.33
C LYS A 94 20.41 -14.40 -6.37
N GLY A 95 19.66 -15.34 -5.79
CA GLY A 95 20.17 -16.31 -4.81
C GLY A 95 20.35 -15.78 -3.39
N ARG A 96 20.08 -14.49 -3.13
CA ARG A 96 20.03 -13.96 -1.76
C ARG A 96 18.63 -14.19 -1.19
N SER A 97 18.56 -14.60 0.07
CA SER A 97 17.27 -14.72 0.79
C SER A 97 16.92 -13.44 1.54
N THR A 98 17.92 -12.74 2.07
CA THR A 98 17.74 -11.55 2.90
C THR A 98 18.87 -10.55 2.68
N VAL A 99 18.57 -9.27 2.82
CA VAL A 99 19.55 -8.19 2.65
C VAL A 99 19.17 -6.98 3.48
N GLN A 100 20.15 -6.21 3.93
CA GLN A 100 19.92 -4.93 4.60
C GLN A 100 20.05 -3.76 3.63
N PHE A 101 19.23 -2.72 3.80
CA PHE A 101 19.17 -1.58 2.87
C PHE A 101 20.56 -1.02 2.53
N TYR A 102 21.39 -0.72 3.55
CA TYR A 102 22.70 -0.12 3.31
C TYR A 102 23.62 -1.00 2.45
N GLN A 103 23.45 -2.33 2.49
CA GLN A 103 24.29 -3.27 1.73
C GLN A 103 24.00 -3.21 0.23
N LEU A 104 22.89 -2.60 -0.16
CA LEU A 104 22.50 -2.38 -1.55
C LEU A 104 23.07 -1.07 -2.10
N LEU A 105 23.52 -0.16 -1.24
CA LEU A 105 24.05 1.14 -1.66
C LEU A 105 25.47 1.00 -2.20
N THR A 106 25.78 1.77 -3.23
CA THR A 106 27.13 1.91 -3.78
C THR A 106 27.53 3.38 -3.75
N GLN A 107 28.81 3.67 -3.49
CA GLN A 107 29.29 5.05 -3.35
C GLN A 107 29.22 5.84 -4.67
N GLN A 108 29.42 5.16 -5.81
CA GLN A 108 29.46 5.80 -7.12
C GLN A 108 28.07 6.11 -7.70
N GLU A 109 27.05 5.32 -7.35
CA GLU A 109 25.70 5.37 -7.93
C GLU A 109 24.64 5.65 -6.85
N PHE A 110 24.99 6.32 -5.75
CA PHE A 110 24.14 6.40 -4.55
C PHE A 110 22.69 6.82 -4.87
N LYS A 111 22.52 7.84 -5.72
CA LYS A 111 21.18 8.35 -6.08
C LYS A 111 20.40 7.32 -6.89
N THR A 112 20.91 6.90 -8.05
CA THR A 112 20.30 5.93 -8.98
C THR A 112 20.04 4.59 -8.30
N ARG A 113 21.00 4.09 -7.52
CA ARG A 113 20.88 2.88 -6.71
C ARG A 113 19.77 2.99 -5.67
N ASN A 114 19.68 4.11 -4.95
CA ASN A 114 18.60 4.33 -3.98
C ASN A 114 17.22 4.29 -4.65
N ILE A 115 17.07 4.89 -5.84
CA ILE A 115 15.81 4.82 -6.60
C ILE A 115 15.48 3.36 -6.97
N ALA A 116 16.48 2.62 -7.46
CA ALA A 116 16.32 1.23 -7.84
C ALA A 116 15.86 0.36 -6.66
N ILE A 117 16.39 0.57 -5.45
CA ILE A 117 15.96 -0.13 -4.24
C ILE A 117 14.47 0.11 -3.96
N TRP A 118 14.03 1.38 -3.97
CA TRP A 118 12.62 1.72 -3.77
C TRP A 118 11.71 1.13 -4.84
N ARG A 119 12.17 1.09 -6.09
CA ARG A 119 11.45 0.46 -7.18
C ARG A 119 11.30 -1.06 -6.97
N LEU A 120 12.34 -1.75 -6.47
CA LEU A 120 12.26 -3.17 -6.13
C LEU A 120 11.33 -3.45 -4.93
N ILE A 121 11.23 -2.51 -3.98
CA ILE A 121 10.28 -2.60 -2.86
C ILE A 121 8.86 -2.55 -3.40
N GLU A 122 8.57 -1.59 -4.28
CA GLU A 122 7.25 -1.44 -4.89
C GLU A 122 6.84 -2.69 -5.70
N MET A 123 7.77 -3.24 -6.49
CA MET A 123 7.51 -4.44 -7.30
C MET A 123 7.38 -5.73 -6.46
N GLY A 124 7.59 -5.64 -5.14
CA GLY A 124 7.46 -6.78 -4.22
C GLY A 124 8.70 -7.69 -4.15
N HIS A 125 9.76 -7.39 -4.90
CA HIS A 125 11.02 -8.14 -4.87
C HIS A 125 11.82 -7.90 -3.58
N LEU A 126 11.63 -6.76 -2.92
CA LEU A 126 12.15 -6.49 -1.59
C LEU A 126 11.00 -6.25 -0.62
N LYS A 127 10.78 -7.17 0.32
CA LYS A 127 9.74 -7.04 1.35
C LYS A 127 10.36 -6.77 2.71
N ALA A 128 10.07 -5.61 3.29
CA ALA A 128 10.59 -5.25 4.61
C ALA A 128 10.17 -6.30 5.65
N LYS A 129 11.12 -6.74 6.48
CA LYS A 129 10.88 -7.76 7.53
C LYS A 129 10.05 -7.23 8.70
N ARG A 130 10.00 -5.91 8.88
CA ARG A 130 9.29 -5.25 9.97
C ARG A 130 8.49 -4.07 9.45
N PRO A 131 7.32 -3.78 10.02
CA PRO A 131 6.59 -2.54 9.72
C PRO A 131 7.35 -1.32 10.25
N GLY A 132 7.03 -0.14 9.70
CA GLY A 132 7.60 1.15 10.09
C GLY A 132 8.40 1.83 8.97
N ARG A 133 9.09 2.92 9.31
CA ARG A 133 9.93 3.66 8.35
C ARG A 133 11.03 2.76 7.81
N ILE A 134 11.16 2.71 6.50
CA ILE A 134 12.31 2.08 5.85
C ILE A 134 13.49 3.04 5.95
N THR A 135 14.58 2.54 6.51
CA THR A 135 15.84 3.28 6.69
C THR A 135 17.01 2.41 6.23
N GLN A 136 18.22 2.95 6.28
CA GLN A 136 19.43 2.21 5.93
C GLN A 136 19.66 0.94 6.77
N THR A 137 19.07 0.86 7.97
CA THR A 137 19.18 -0.31 8.85
C THR A 137 18.06 -1.34 8.65
N SER A 138 17.07 -1.05 7.79
CA SER A 138 15.97 -1.97 7.52
C SER A 138 16.42 -3.21 6.78
N TRP A 139 15.87 -4.36 7.20
CA TRP A 139 16.11 -5.67 6.58
C TRP A 139 14.96 -6.06 5.67
N PHE A 140 15.29 -6.72 4.57
CA PHE A 140 14.36 -7.22 3.56
C PHE A 140 14.47 -8.73 3.40
N ASN A 141 13.34 -9.36 3.09
CA ASN A 141 13.30 -10.62 2.37
C ASN A 141 13.38 -10.30 0.87
N VAL A 142 14.14 -11.12 0.15
CA VAL A 142 14.29 -11.02 -1.31
C VAL A 142 13.35 -12.04 -1.95
N ASN A 143 12.47 -11.58 -2.85
CA ASN A 143 11.48 -12.39 -3.57
C ASN A 143 11.75 -12.28 -5.08
N LEU A 144 12.79 -12.95 -5.55
CA LEU A 144 13.25 -12.96 -6.95
C LEU A 144 13.29 -14.38 -7.51
#